data_AF-A0A9E3PKD7-F1
#
_entry.id   AF-A0A9E3PKD7-F1
#
_cell.length_a   1.000
_cell.length_b   1.000
_cell.length_c   1.000
_cell.angle_alpha   90.00
_cell.angle_beta   90.00
_cell.angle_gamma   90.00
#
_symmetry.space_group_name_H-M   'P 1'
#
loop_
_entity.id
_entity.type
_entity.pdbx_description
1 polymer ?
#
loop_
_entity_poly.entity_id
_entity_poly.type
_entity_poly.pdbx_seq_one_letter_code
_entity_poly.pdbx_strand_id
1 'polypeptide(L)'
;MAFDPMPAMTEALLGRPVLAHEFRRGDEVHVKTWDWDHGDIEFDGVVTAIPSEAWLRVQSSAGVSFVVIAADCALLARQEVRT
;
A
#
# COMPACT_ATOMS: atom_id res chain seq x y z
N MET A 1 12.33 -31.94 -8.57
CA MET A 1 11.99 -30.78 -7.73
C MET A 1 10.76 -30.15 -8.34
N ALA A 2 9.61 -30.34 -7.71
CA ALA A 2 8.40 -29.61 -8.09
C ALA A 2 8.62 -28.15 -7.65
N PHE A 3 8.52 -27.22 -8.59
CA PHE A 3 8.25 -25.82 -8.23
C PHE A 3 6.84 -25.83 -7.64
N ASP A 4 6.73 -25.67 -6.32
CA ASP A 4 5.46 -25.25 -5.75
C ASP A 4 5.10 -23.91 -6.40
N PRO A 5 3.97 -23.81 -7.12
CA PRO A 5 3.49 -22.50 -7.51
C PRO A 5 3.29 -21.71 -6.22
N MET A 6 3.87 -20.51 -6.13
CA MET A 6 3.59 -19.56 -5.07
C MET A 6 2.09 -19.58 -4.78
N PRO A 7 1.64 -19.63 -3.50
CA PRO A 7 0.24 -19.46 -3.22
C PRO A 7 -0.17 -18.17 -3.90
N ALA A 8 -1.05 -18.32 -4.89
CA ALA A 8 -1.54 -17.23 -5.68
C ALA A 8 -2.02 -16.18 -4.67
N MET A 9 -1.50 -14.97 -4.80
CA MET A 9 -1.90 -13.77 -4.10
C MET A 9 -3.35 -13.45 -4.48
N THR A 10 -4.26 -14.33 -4.08
CA THR A 10 -5.61 -14.50 -4.65
C THR A 10 -6.55 -15.07 -3.58
N GLU A 11 -6.24 -14.86 -2.31
CA GLU A 11 -7.22 -14.87 -1.21
C GLU A 11 -7.61 -13.44 -0.77
N ALA A 12 -7.42 -12.46 -1.66
CA ALA A 12 -8.23 -11.24 -1.66
C ALA A 12 -9.60 -11.45 -2.36
N LEU A 13 -10.02 -12.71 -2.57
CA LEU A 13 -11.36 -13.04 -3.04
C LEU A 13 -12.36 -12.90 -1.87
N LEU A 14 -12.97 -11.71 -1.77
CA LEU A 14 -14.40 -11.44 -1.49
C LEU A 14 -14.63 -9.97 -1.09
N GLY A 15 -13.58 -9.17 -0.96
CA GLY A 15 -13.66 -7.71 -0.93
C GLY A 15 -13.27 -7.15 -2.29
N ARG A 16 -13.98 -6.13 -2.76
CA ARG A 16 -13.53 -5.28 -3.88
C ARG A 16 -12.02 -5.01 -3.77
N PRO A 17 -11.24 -5.08 -4.86
CA PRO A 17 -9.82 -4.71 -4.80
C PRO A 17 -9.73 -3.28 -4.27
N VAL A 18 -8.89 -3.05 -3.27
CA VAL A 18 -8.66 -1.69 -2.74
C VAL A 18 -7.97 -0.89 -3.83
N LEU A 19 -8.63 0.16 -4.30
CA LEU A 19 -8.13 0.99 -5.38
C LEU A 19 -7.49 2.27 -4.83
N ALA A 20 -6.52 2.82 -5.57
CA ALA A 20 -5.77 3.99 -5.13
C ALA A 20 -6.67 5.23 -4.94
N HIS A 21 -7.82 5.31 -5.61
CA HIS A 21 -8.79 6.39 -5.46
C HIS A 21 -9.53 6.40 -4.11
N GLU A 22 -9.43 5.31 -3.33
CA GLU A 22 -9.97 5.27 -1.97
C GLU A 22 -9.09 6.07 -0.99
N PHE A 23 -7.84 6.33 -1.38
CA PHE A 23 -6.88 7.14 -0.65
C PHE A 23 -6.81 8.57 -1.18
N ARG A 24 -6.25 9.46 -0.37
CA ARG A 24 -6.02 10.86 -0.69
C ARG A 24 -4.62 11.26 -0.28
N ARG A 25 -4.07 12.29 -0.92
CA ARG A 25 -2.84 12.91 -0.46
C ARG A 25 -3.04 13.42 0.98
N GLY A 26 -2.12 13.05 1.87
CA GLY A 26 -2.19 13.34 3.29
C GLY A 26 -2.84 12.24 4.15
N ASP A 27 -3.42 11.20 3.55
CA ASP A 27 -3.90 10.04 4.30
C ASP A 27 -2.70 9.31 4.95
N GLU A 28 -2.84 8.96 6.22
CA GLU A 28 -1.92 8.09 6.95
C GLU A 28 -2.30 6.63 6.68
N VAL A 29 -1.33 5.82 6.28
CA VAL A 29 -1.53 4.44 5.87
C VAL A 29 -0.50 3.52 6.51
N HIS A 30 -0.92 2.30 6.83
CA HIS A 30 -0.04 1.18 7.12
C HIS A 30 0.19 0.41 5.82
N VAL A 31 1.45 0.18 5.46
CA VAL A 31 1.84 -0.56 4.27
C VAL A 31 2.36 -1.92 4.69
N LYS A 32 1.85 -2.97 4.08
CA LYS A 32 2.36 -4.34 4.17
C LYS A 32 2.54 -4.90 2.77
N THR A 33 3.78 -4.90 2.30
CA THR A 33 4.16 -5.29 0.94
C THR A 33 5.31 -6.29 0.97
N TRP A 34 5.73 -6.76 -0.20
CA TRP A 34 6.81 -7.72 -0.33
C TRP A 34 7.79 -7.29 -1.42
N ASP A 35 9.08 -7.34 -1.11
CA ASP A 35 10.18 -7.02 -2.02
C ASP A 35 11.07 -8.24 -2.22
N TRP A 36 11.53 -8.46 -3.46
CA TRP A 36 12.33 -9.66 -3.80
C TRP A 36 13.65 -9.73 -3.04
N ASP A 37 14.26 -8.58 -2.73
CA ASP A 37 15.57 -8.52 -2.07
C ASP A 37 15.46 -8.49 -0.54
N HIS A 38 14.33 -8.05 0.01
CA HIS A 38 14.15 -7.82 1.45
C HIS A 38 13.06 -8.67 2.10
N GLY A 39 12.23 -9.36 1.32
CA GLY A 39 11.10 -10.14 1.82
C GLY A 39 9.91 -9.26 2.21
N ASP A 40 9.17 -9.68 3.23
CA ASP A 40 8.03 -8.91 3.75
C ASP A 40 8.50 -7.59 4.37
N ILE A 41 7.85 -6.49 3.97
CA ILE A 41 8.13 -5.14 4.46
C ILE A 41 6.85 -4.55 5.03
N GLU A 42 6.93 -4.05 6.26
CA GLU A 42 5.84 -3.37 6.95
C GLU A 42 6.28 -2.01 7.48
N PHE A 43 5.50 -0.95 7.21
CA PHE A 43 5.76 0.39 7.73
C PHE A 43 4.54 1.29 7.70
N ASP A 44 4.53 2.30 8.58
CA ASP A 44 3.56 3.39 8.54
C ASP A 44 4.11 4.57 7.72
N GLY A 45 3.22 5.23 6.98
CA GLY A 45 3.58 6.39 6.18
C GLY A 45 2.40 7.24 5.75
N VAL A 46 2.71 8.28 4.99
CA VAL A 46 1.73 9.25 4.49
C VAL A 46 1.68 9.20 2.98
N VAL A 47 0.47 9.13 2.41
CA VAL A 47 0.27 9.20 0.97
C VAL A 47 0.64 10.60 0.47
N THR A 48 1.65 10.67 -0.38
CA THR A 48 2.16 11.94 -0.96
C THR A 48 1.68 12.17 -2.39
N ALA A 49 1.39 11.10 -3.13
CA ALA A 49 0.84 11.17 -4.48
C ALA A 49 0.10 9.88 -4.86
N ILE A 50 -0.79 10.00 -5.85
CA ILE A 50 -1.55 8.89 -6.43
C ILE A 50 -1.23 8.84 -7.93
N PRO A 51 -0.14 8.16 -8.34
CA PRO A 51 0.31 8.16 -9.73
C PRO A 51 -0.61 7.40 -10.69
N SER A 52 -1.43 6.46 -10.22
CA SER A 52 -2.36 5.68 -11.05
C SER A 52 -3.47 5.05 -10.20
N GLU A 53 -4.36 4.28 -10.83
CA GLU A 53 -5.50 3.62 -10.16
C GLU A 53 -5.09 2.53 -9.16
N ALA A 54 -3.89 1.95 -9.28
CA ALA A 54 -3.44 0.84 -8.45
C ALA A 54 -2.23 1.19 -7.57
N TRP A 55 -1.60 2.35 -7.78
CA TRP A 55 -0.32 2.68 -7.15
C TRP A 55 -0.42 3.96 -6.33
N LEU A 56 0.25 3.95 -5.18
CA LEU A 56 0.39 5.06 -4.27
C LEU A 56 1.87 5.40 -4.10
N ARG A 57 2.18 6.68 -3.92
CA ARG A 57 3.47 7.10 -3.37
C ARG A 57 3.28 7.39 -1.90
N VAL A 58 3.97 6.65 -1.04
CA VAL A 58 3.91 6.76 0.42
C VAL A 58 5.26 7.21 0.95
N GLN A 59 5.29 8.21 1.82
CA GLN A 59 6.51 8.63 2.51
C GLN A 59 6.49 8.06 3.93
N SER A 60 7.54 7.32 4.31
CA SER A 60 7.70 6.81 5.67
C SER A 60 8.12 7.92 6.64
N SER A 61 8.04 7.63 7.94
CA SER A 61 8.50 8.55 9.01
C SER A 61 10.00 8.90 8.93
N ALA A 62 10.81 8.06 8.28
CA ALA A 62 12.22 8.32 8.00
C ALA A 62 12.45 9.28 6.81
N GLY A 63 11.37 9.75 6.16
CA GLY A 63 11.43 10.65 5.01
C GLY A 63 11.65 9.96 3.66
N VAL A 64 11.74 8.63 3.64
CA VAL A 64 11.94 7.83 2.42
C VAL A 64 10.60 7.65 1.70
N SER A 65 10.59 7.82 0.38
CA SER A 65 9.41 7.63 -0.45
C SER A 65 9.41 6.27 -1.14
N PHE A 66 8.30 5.54 -1.01
CA PHE A 66 8.05 4.26 -1.65
C PHE A 66 6.90 4.38 -2.64
N VAL A 67 6.94 3.58 -3.71
CA VAL A 67 5.80 3.40 -4.61
C VAL A 67 5.26 2.00 -4.37
N VAL A 68 4.04 1.92 -3.87
CA VAL A 68 3.43 0.68 -3.36
C VAL A 68 2.06 0.47 -3.99
N ILE A 69 1.61 -0.78 -4.04
CA ILE A 69 0.29 -1.12 -4.55
C ILE A 69 -0.74 -0.70 -3.50
N ALA A 70 -1.85 -0.08 -3.94
CA ALA A 70 -2.91 0.40 -3.06
C ALA A 70 -3.56 -0.74 -2.24
N ALA A 71 -3.59 -1.95 -2.81
CA ALA A 71 -4.05 -3.16 -2.14
C ALA A 71 -3.18 -3.59 -0.93
N ASP A 72 -1.93 -3.17 -0.90
CA ASP A 72 -0.98 -3.44 0.20
C ASP A 72 -1.08 -2.38 1.31
N CYS A 73 -1.99 -1.42 1.16
CA CYS A 73 -2.14 -0.29 2.08
C CYS A 73 -3.45 -0.39 2.87
N ALA A 74 -3.39 -0.12 4.16
CA ALA A 74 -4.55 0.07 5.03
C ALA A 74 -4.60 1.50 5.54
N LEU A 75 -5.75 2.17 5.41
CA LEU A 75 -5.95 3.53 5.91
C LEU A 75 -5.97 3.53 7.46
N LEU A 76 -5.07 4.29 8.09
CA LEU A 76 -5.01 4.45 9.54
C LEU A 76 -5.79 5.69 9.98
N ALA A 77 -5.51 6.83 9.34
CA ALA A 77 -6.17 8.09 9.63
C ALA A 77 -6.30 8.90 8.34
N ARG A 78 -7.46 9.55 8.19
CA ARG A 78 -7.67 10.55 7.15
C ARG A 78 -7.40 11.92 7.76
N GLN A 79 -6.53 12.72 7.14
CA GLN A 79 -6.46 14.13 7.51
C GLN A 79 -7.79 14.81 7.20
N GLU A 80 -8.51 15.17 8.26
CA GLU A 80 -9.63 16.09 8.14
C GLU A 80 -9.05 17.47 7.86
N VAL A 81 -9.25 17.96 6.63
CA VAL A 81 -8.97 19.35 6.30
C VAL A 81 -9.98 20.21 7.08
N ARG A 82 -9.61 20.62 8.30
CA ARG A 82 -10.32 21.71 8.99
C ARG A 82 -10.11 22.97 8.18
N THR A 83 -11.18 23.40 7.51
CA THR A 83 -11.30 24.69 6.83
C THR A 83 -11.62 25.79 7.83
#